data_AF-A0A067MMS4-F1
#
_entry.id   AF-A0A067MMS4-F1
#
_cell.length_a   1.000
_cell.length_b   1.000
_cell.length_c   1.000
_cell.angle_alpha   90.00
_cell.angle_beta   90.00
_cell.angle_gamma   90.00
#
_symmetry.space_group_name_H-M   'P 1'
#
loop_
_entity.id
_entity.type
_entity.pdbx_description
1 polymer ?
#
loop_
_entity_poly.entity_id
_entity_poly.type
_entity_poly.pdbx_seq_one_letter_code
_entity_poly.pdbx_strand_id
1 'polypeptide(L)'
;LVPVERLIVDEASQIYVGAYAHLFHSFRLTLKKVCWFGDPKQLPPYGKESVDGLDSIFELAHLKRGVFFLDTQYRMPEKIGDFISRKVYGSKLKSIHPVKDYSCVAFVDVDNGHEVKQGSSWRNPSEMKVLLHLVRSYYRHAHFCIITPYDAQRAAIESALKADNLPWEDKVFNVDSFQGNEAPIVLISVVRSTRAGFLR
;
A
#
# COMPACT_ATOMS: atom_id res chain seq x y z
N LEU A 1 36.48 8.28 -5.37
CA LEU A 1 34.99 8.31 -5.34
C LEU A 1 34.51 8.83 -6.69
N VAL A 2 33.65 8.09 -7.38
CA VAL A 2 33.04 8.56 -8.63
C VAL A 2 32.07 9.69 -8.28
N PRO A 3 32.14 10.86 -8.94
CA PRO A 3 31.23 11.97 -8.67
C PRO A 3 29.79 11.55 -8.98
N VAL A 4 28.86 11.87 -8.08
CA VAL A 4 27.43 11.59 -8.31
C VAL A 4 26.89 12.63 -9.29
N GLU A 5 26.66 12.21 -10.53
CA GLU A 5 26.14 13.08 -11.59
C GLU A 5 24.63 12.93 -11.83
N ARG A 6 24.06 11.78 -11.47
CA ARG A 6 22.65 11.44 -11.71
C ARG A 6 22.06 10.85 -10.44
N LEU A 7 20.90 11.36 -10.04
CA LEU A 7 20.14 10.86 -8.92
C LEU A 7 18.78 10.35 -9.41
N ILE A 8 18.46 9.11 -9.04
CA ILE A 8 17.12 8.54 -9.22
C ILE A 8 16.55 8.35 -7.81
N VAL A 9 15.34 8.83 -7.62
CA VAL A 9 14.60 8.71 -6.36
C VAL A 9 13.33 7.95 -6.68
N ASP A 10 13.19 6.78 -6.07
CA ASP A 10 11.95 6.00 -6.13
C ASP A 10 11.05 6.33 -4.93
N GLU A 11 9.76 6.10 -5.05
CA GLU A 11 8.75 6.43 -4.03
C GLU A 11 8.83 7.89 -3.53
N ALA A 12 9.21 8.81 -4.42
CA ALA A 12 9.48 10.21 -4.11
C ALA A 12 8.26 10.98 -3.59
N SER A 13 7.05 10.45 -3.78
CA SER A 13 5.80 11.00 -3.22
C SER A 13 5.72 10.84 -1.71
N GLN A 14 6.49 9.91 -1.12
CA GLN A 14 6.59 9.68 0.33
C GLN A 14 7.70 10.53 0.99
N ILE A 15 8.41 11.35 0.22
CA ILE A 15 9.55 12.13 0.72
C ILE A 15 9.22 13.61 0.65
N TYR A 16 9.23 14.28 1.80
CA TYR A 16 9.00 15.72 1.86
C TYR A 16 10.16 16.49 1.23
N VAL A 17 9.87 17.63 0.60
CA VAL A 17 10.85 18.42 -0.19
C VAL A 17 12.11 18.77 0.60
N GLY A 18 11.98 19.08 1.89
CA GLY A 18 13.12 19.43 2.76
C GLY A 18 14.13 18.29 2.93
N ALA A 19 13.70 17.03 2.77
CA ALA A 19 14.60 15.87 2.88
C ALA A 19 15.67 15.87 1.78
N TYR A 20 15.45 16.52 0.64
CA TYR A 20 16.43 16.56 -0.44
C TYR A 20 17.55 17.59 -0.24
N ALA A 21 17.40 18.54 0.70
CA ALA A 21 18.30 19.67 0.85
C ALA A 21 19.76 19.24 1.09
N HIS A 22 19.97 18.25 1.95
CA HIS A 22 21.31 17.73 2.25
C HIS A 22 21.94 17.06 1.02
N LEU A 23 21.18 16.24 0.27
CA LEU A 23 21.66 15.59 -0.95
C LEU A 23 22.08 16.62 -2.01
N PHE A 24 21.24 17.62 -2.25
CA PHE A 24 21.56 18.66 -3.24
C PHE A 24 22.74 19.52 -2.81
N HIS A 25 22.89 19.80 -1.51
CA HIS A 25 24.06 20.51 -1.01
C HIS A 25 25.36 19.70 -1.17
N SER A 26 25.33 18.41 -0.80
CA SER A 26 26.48 17.50 -0.88
C SER A 26 26.97 17.29 -2.31
N PHE A 27 26.05 17.20 -3.27
CA PHE A 27 26.37 16.92 -4.68
C PHE A 27 26.24 18.15 -5.59
N ARG A 28 26.17 19.37 -5.04
CA ARG A 28 25.92 20.61 -5.80
C ARG A 28 26.88 20.88 -6.96
N LEU A 29 28.13 20.38 -6.87
CA LEU A 29 29.17 20.59 -7.88
C LEU A 29 29.17 19.51 -8.98
N THR A 30 28.50 18.38 -8.74
CA THR A 30 28.58 17.21 -9.63
C THR A 30 27.23 16.79 -10.21
N LEU A 31 26.14 17.03 -9.49
CA LEU A 31 24.80 16.58 -9.86
C LEU A 31 24.27 17.35 -11.06
N LYS A 32 23.99 16.64 -12.15
CA LYS A 32 23.52 17.19 -13.43
C LYS A 32 22.06 16.86 -13.72
N LYS A 33 21.55 15.73 -13.23
CA LYS A 33 20.19 15.26 -13.50
C LYS A 33 19.58 14.57 -12.29
N VAL A 34 18.32 14.88 -12.00
CA VAL A 34 17.51 14.21 -11.00
C VAL A 34 16.24 13.68 -11.65
N CYS A 35 15.83 12.47 -11.31
CA CYS A 35 14.58 11.87 -11.75
C CYS A 35 13.84 11.30 -10.54
N TRP A 36 12.58 11.70 -10.39
CA TRP A 36 11.71 11.24 -9.31
C TRP A 36 10.63 10.33 -9.88
N PHE A 37 10.51 9.15 -9.30
CA PHE A 37 9.44 8.19 -9.51
C PHE A 37 8.59 8.15 -8.25
N GLY A 38 7.28 8.09 -8.42
CA GLY A 38 6.35 8.11 -7.31
C GLY A 38 4.94 8.43 -7.78
N ASP A 39 4.00 8.34 -6.86
CA ASP A 39 2.59 8.53 -7.15
C ASP A 39 1.95 9.41 -6.07
N PRO A 40 1.60 10.67 -6.39
CA PRO A 40 0.95 11.57 -5.44
C PRO A 40 -0.49 11.15 -5.08
N LYS A 41 -1.02 10.08 -5.66
CA LYS A 41 -2.30 9.48 -5.28
C LYS A 41 -2.17 8.32 -4.29
N GLN A 42 -0.94 7.86 -4.00
CA GLN A 42 -0.65 6.86 -2.96
C GLN A 42 -0.29 7.55 -1.64
N LEU A 43 0.41 6.85 -0.72
CA LEU A 43 0.68 7.40 0.60
C LEU A 43 1.52 8.69 0.52
N PRO A 44 1.15 9.72 1.28
CA PRO A 44 1.93 10.96 1.37
C PRO A 44 3.19 10.77 2.21
N PRO A 45 4.04 11.80 2.33
CA PRO A 45 5.17 11.75 3.26
C PRO A 45 4.74 11.46 4.69
N TYR A 46 5.52 10.63 5.37
CA TYR A 46 5.27 10.26 6.76
C TYR A 46 5.13 11.50 7.65
N GLY A 47 4.07 11.56 8.44
CA GLY A 47 3.79 12.67 9.34
C GLY A 47 3.02 13.84 8.71
N LYS A 48 2.67 13.80 7.41
CA LYS A 48 1.83 14.84 6.76
C LYS A 48 0.49 15.04 7.46
N GLU A 49 -0.05 14.00 8.10
CA GLU A 49 -1.31 14.11 8.87
C GLU A 49 -1.18 14.93 10.16
N SER A 50 0.05 15.14 10.66
CA SER A 50 0.33 15.84 11.92
C SER A 50 1.00 17.20 11.71
N VAL A 51 1.57 17.45 10.53
CA VAL A 51 2.35 18.66 10.24
C VAL A 51 1.99 19.21 8.87
N ASP A 52 1.41 20.41 8.86
CA ASP A 52 1.14 21.16 7.64
C ASP A 52 2.45 21.51 6.92
N GLY A 53 2.46 21.40 5.59
CA GLY A 53 3.61 21.78 4.74
C GLY A 53 4.60 20.66 4.40
N LEU A 54 4.31 19.41 4.77
CA LEU A 54 5.06 18.22 4.30
C LEU A 54 4.64 17.82 2.88
N ASP A 55 4.89 18.71 1.92
CA ASP A 55 4.67 18.43 0.51
C ASP A 55 5.83 17.63 -0.09
N SER A 56 5.51 16.75 -1.03
CA SER A 56 6.49 16.05 -1.85
C SER A 56 6.84 16.91 -3.08
N ILE A 57 7.77 16.42 -3.89
CA ILE A 57 8.15 17.08 -5.14
C ILE A 57 6.98 17.19 -6.13
N PHE A 58 5.96 16.33 -6.02
CA PHE A 58 4.84 16.28 -6.96
C PHE A 58 3.83 17.40 -6.74
N GLU A 59 3.84 18.04 -5.57
CA GLU A 59 3.00 19.19 -5.26
C GLU A 59 3.60 20.51 -5.76
N LEU A 60 4.91 20.55 -6.05
CA LEU A 60 5.62 21.76 -6.48
C LEU A 60 5.22 22.20 -7.89
N ALA A 61 4.62 23.40 -7.99
CA ALA A 61 4.04 23.91 -9.24
C ALA A 61 5.00 23.96 -10.44
N HIS A 62 6.28 24.30 -10.21
CA HIS A 62 7.27 24.39 -11.28
C HIS A 62 7.73 23.02 -11.79
N LEU A 63 7.57 21.95 -11.01
CA LEU A 63 7.90 20.57 -11.41
C LEU A 63 6.73 19.84 -12.08
N LYS A 64 5.48 20.24 -11.80
CA LYS A 64 4.28 19.61 -12.39
C LYS A 64 4.28 19.56 -13.92
N ARG A 65 4.90 20.54 -14.59
CA ARG A 65 5.01 20.58 -16.06
C ARG A 65 5.88 19.47 -16.64
N GLY A 66 6.83 18.94 -15.86
CA GLY A 66 7.74 17.87 -16.27
C GLY A 66 7.27 16.47 -15.88
N VAL A 67 6.06 16.33 -15.31
CA VAL A 67 5.56 15.03 -14.86
C VAL A 67 5.06 14.23 -16.05
N PHE A 68 5.59 13.01 -16.20
CA PHE A 68 5.14 12.04 -17.18
C PHE A 68 4.32 10.97 -16.48
N PHE A 69 3.06 10.78 -16.89
CA PHE A 69 2.18 9.76 -16.33
C PHE A 69 2.37 8.44 -17.09
N LEU A 70 2.81 7.41 -16.38
CA LEU A 70 2.84 6.03 -16.90
C LEU A 70 1.42 5.48 -16.85
N ASP A 71 0.79 5.35 -18.02
CA ASP A 71 -0.64 5.12 -18.14
C ASP A 71 -1.05 3.65 -18.25
N THR A 72 -0.11 2.71 -18.13
CA THR A 72 -0.35 1.28 -18.33
C THR A 72 0.18 0.47 -17.14
N GLN A 73 -0.70 -0.30 -16.50
CA GLN A 73 -0.38 -1.19 -15.39
C GLN A 73 -0.44 -2.67 -15.83
N TYR A 74 0.48 -3.46 -15.28
CA TYR A 74 0.64 -4.89 -15.61
C TYR A 74 0.46 -5.83 -14.40
N ARG A 75 0.17 -5.27 -13.21
CA ARG A 75 0.15 -5.98 -11.93
C ARG A 75 -1.23 -6.55 -11.61
N MET A 76 -2.25 -5.71 -11.68
CA MET A 76 -3.60 -6.05 -11.21
C MET A 76 -4.45 -6.62 -12.36
N PRO A 77 -5.30 -7.63 -12.09
CA PRO A 77 -6.38 -8.05 -12.97
C PRO A 77 -7.23 -6.87 -13.47
N GLU A 78 -7.75 -6.96 -14.70
CA GLU A 78 -8.39 -5.83 -15.37
C GLU A 78 -9.55 -5.24 -14.53
N LYS A 79 -10.38 -6.07 -13.89
CA LYS A 79 -11.50 -5.57 -13.08
C LYS A 79 -11.07 -4.74 -11.87
N ILE A 80 -9.97 -5.10 -11.23
CA ILE A 80 -9.39 -4.35 -10.10
C ILE A 80 -8.76 -3.07 -10.63
N GLY A 81 -7.91 -3.18 -11.66
CA GLY A 81 -7.25 -2.04 -12.28
C GLY A 81 -8.23 -1.00 -12.82
N ASP A 82 -9.33 -1.42 -13.44
CA ASP A 82 -10.37 -0.55 -13.98
C ASP A 82 -11.11 0.21 -12.87
N PHE A 83 -11.38 -0.45 -11.73
CA PHE A 83 -11.98 0.21 -10.57
C PHE A 83 -11.07 1.32 -10.04
N ILE A 84 -9.78 0.99 -9.82
CA ILE A 84 -8.77 1.94 -9.35
C ILE A 84 -8.58 3.08 -10.36
N SER A 85 -8.50 2.78 -11.65
CA SER A 85 -8.39 3.76 -12.72
C SER A 85 -9.53 4.78 -12.68
N ARG A 86 -10.78 4.31 -12.59
CA ARG A 86 -11.96 5.20 -12.49
C ARG A 86 -11.98 6.04 -11.23
N LYS A 87 -11.66 5.44 -10.07
CA LYS A 87 -11.82 6.09 -8.76
C LYS A 87 -10.66 7.01 -8.39
N VAL A 88 -9.43 6.70 -8.82
CA VAL A 88 -8.21 7.39 -8.37
C VAL A 88 -7.57 8.19 -9.51
N TYR A 89 -7.54 7.66 -10.73
CA TYR A 89 -6.78 8.23 -11.86
C TYR A 89 -7.66 8.81 -12.98
N GLY A 90 -8.96 8.99 -12.75
CA GLY A 90 -9.88 9.59 -13.72
C GLY A 90 -9.98 8.80 -15.03
N SER A 91 -9.93 7.47 -14.95
CA SER A 91 -9.98 6.52 -16.08
C SER A 91 -8.79 6.59 -17.04
N LYS A 92 -7.65 7.14 -16.62
CA LYS A 92 -6.44 7.25 -17.45
C LYS A 92 -5.50 6.05 -17.36
N LEU A 93 -5.63 5.22 -16.33
CA LEU A 93 -4.79 4.03 -16.14
C LEU A 93 -5.39 2.84 -16.90
N LYS A 94 -4.63 2.23 -17.79
CA LYS A 94 -4.98 1.07 -18.61
C LYS A 94 -4.46 -0.20 -17.97
N SER A 95 -5.24 -1.27 -18.03
CA SER A 95 -4.88 -2.58 -17.48
C SER A 95 -4.47 -3.55 -18.60
N ILE A 96 -3.33 -4.21 -18.44
CA ILE A 96 -2.93 -5.35 -19.28
C ILE A 96 -2.64 -6.53 -18.37
N HIS A 97 -3.56 -7.49 -18.32
CA HIS A 97 -3.44 -8.66 -17.45
C HIS A 97 -4.21 -9.86 -18.05
N PRO A 98 -3.75 -11.12 -17.88
CA PRO A 98 -4.46 -12.29 -18.38
C PRO A 98 -5.85 -12.50 -17.76
N VAL A 99 -6.03 -12.12 -16.49
CA VAL A 99 -7.31 -12.22 -15.77
C VAL A 99 -8.15 -10.97 -16.02
N LYS A 100 -9.32 -11.16 -16.65
CA LYS A 100 -10.18 -10.06 -17.15
C LYS A 100 -11.58 -10.02 -16.56
N ASP A 101 -11.97 -11.06 -15.84
CA ASP A 101 -13.28 -11.20 -15.22
C ASP A 101 -13.22 -10.99 -13.69
N TYR A 102 -14.38 -11.12 -13.03
CA TYR A 102 -14.51 -10.83 -11.60
C TYR A 102 -14.06 -11.99 -10.69
N SER A 103 -13.60 -13.12 -11.22
CA SER A 103 -13.06 -14.22 -10.40
C SER A 103 -11.83 -13.83 -9.57
N CYS A 104 -11.19 -12.71 -9.91
CA CYS A 104 -10.03 -12.19 -9.19
C CYS A 104 -10.34 -11.47 -7.88
N VAL A 105 -11.62 -11.22 -7.56
CA VAL A 105 -12.00 -10.44 -6.38
C VAL A 105 -13.28 -11.00 -5.76
N ALA A 106 -13.27 -11.17 -4.44
CA ALA A 106 -14.43 -11.55 -3.67
C ALA A 106 -14.54 -10.69 -2.41
N PHE A 107 -15.76 -10.27 -2.09
CA PHE A 107 -16.08 -9.69 -0.80
C PHE A 107 -16.69 -10.77 0.07
N VAL A 108 -16.03 -11.08 1.18
CA VAL A 108 -16.53 -12.03 2.17
C VAL A 108 -17.18 -11.23 3.27
N ASP A 109 -18.50 -11.23 3.32
CA ASP A 109 -19.23 -10.67 4.44
C ASP A 109 -19.05 -11.57 5.67
N VAL A 110 -18.72 -10.97 6.80
CA VAL A 110 -18.45 -11.68 8.05
C VAL A 110 -19.53 -11.31 9.04
N ASP A 111 -20.58 -12.14 9.05
CA ASP A 111 -21.71 -12.01 9.96
C ASP A 111 -21.23 -11.92 11.41
N ASN A 112 -21.83 -11.01 12.18
CA ASN A 112 -21.48 -10.73 13.58
C ASN A 112 -20.00 -10.33 13.79
N GLY A 113 -19.38 -9.71 12.79
CA GLY A 113 -18.13 -8.98 12.96
C GLY A 113 -18.29 -7.85 13.98
N HIS A 114 -17.54 -7.93 15.08
CA HIS A 114 -17.53 -6.89 16.11
C HIS A 114 -16.11 -6.41 16.37
N GLU A 115 -15.88 -5.14 16.06
CA GLU A 115 -14.63 -4.45 16.38
C GLU A 115 -14.44 -4.33 17.90
N VAL A 116 -13.27 -4.74 18.38
CA VAL A 116 -12.85 -4.64 19.78
C VAL A 116 -11.64 -3.74 19.86
N LYS A 117 -11.71 -2.73 20.74
CA LYS A 117 -10.59 -1.82 20.97
C LYS A 117 -9.50 -2.50 21.79
N GLN A 118 -8.25 -2.35 21.38
CA GLN A 118 -7.08 -2.83 22.10
C GLN A 118 -6.01 -1.73 22.14
N GLY A 119 -5.88 -1.07 23.31
CA GLY A 119 -5.06 0.12 23.43
C GLY A 119 -5.57 1.26 22.52
N SER A 120 -4.70 1.76 21.65
CA SER A 120 -5.01 2.75 20.60
C SER A 120 -5.46 2.12 19.27
N SER A 121 -5.49 0.80 19.15
CA SER A 121 -5.77 0.06 17.93
C SER A 121 -7.07 -0.76 18.02
N TRP A 122 -7.40 -1.49 16.96
CA TRP A 122 -8.64 -2.26 16.83
C TRP A 122 -8.37 -3.66 16.29
N ARG A 123 -9.24 -4.60 16.66
CA ARG A 123 -9.25 -5.97 16.15
C ARG A 123 -10.67 -6.44 15.89
N ASN A 124 -10.83 -7.39 14.98
CA ASN A 124 -12.09 -8.08 14.71
C ASN A 124 -11.84 -9.60 14.75
N PRO A 125 -12.17 -10.26 15.87
CA PRO A 125 -11.96 -11.69 16.03
C PRO A 125 -12.74 -12.56 15.03
N SER A 126 -13.91 -12.10 14.57
CA SER A 126 -14.72 -12.84 13.59
C SER A 126 -14.05 -12.84 12.22
N GLU A 127 -13.57 -11.67 11.75
CA GLU A 127 -12.78 -11.58 10.50
C GLU A 127 -11.52 -12.44 10.57
N MET A 128 -10.82 -12.44 11.72
CA MET A 128 -9.63 -13.27 11.92
C MET A 128 -9.96 -14.76 11.77
N LYS A 129 -11.07 -15.25 12.35
CA LYS A 129 -11.48 -16.65 12.20
C LYS A 129 -11.73 -17.02 10.74
N VAL A 130 -12.39 -16.15 9.98
CA VAL A 130 -12.63 -16.35 8.55
C VAL A 130 -11.33 -16.39 7.77
N LEU A 131 -10.40 -15.47 8.05
CA LEU A 131 -9.07 -15.44 7.43
C LEU A 131 -8.28 -16.74 7.69
N LEU A 132 -8.23 -17.19 8.94
CA LEU A 132 -7.56 -18.45 9.29
C LEU A 132 -8.20 -19.64 8.57
N HIS A 133 -9.53 -19.66 8.46
CA HIS A 133 -10.24 -20.71 7.72
C HIS A 133 -9.87 -20.69 6.22
N LEU A 134 -9.83 -19.50 5.59
CA LEU A 134 -9.45 -19.35 4.19
C LEU A 134 -8.00 -19.80 3.94
N VAL A 135 -7.07 -19.36 4.78
CA VAL A 135 -5.66 -19.77 4.68
C VAL A 135 -5.54 -21.28 4.85
N ARG A 136 -6.16 -21.85 5.89
CA ARG A 136 -6.11 -23.29 6.15
C ARG A 136 -6.66 -24.13 5.00
N SER A 137 -7.80 -23.71 4.44
CA SER A 137 -8.55 -24.53 3.49
C SER A 137 -8.10 -24.35 2.04
N TYR A 138 -7.59 -23.18 1.67
CA TYR A 138 -7.31 -22.84 0.26
C TYR A 138 -5.88 -22.34 0.02
N TYR A 139 -5.31 -21.55 0.93
CA TYR A 139 -4.08 -20.78 0.64
C TYR A 139 -2.84 -21.25 1.40
N ARG A 140 -2.93 -22.35 2.16
CA ARG A 140 -1.84 -22.88 3.00
C ARG A 140 -0.53 -23.10 2.23
N HIS A 141 -0.63 -23.46 0.95
CA HIS A 141 0.51 -23.72 0.08
C HIS A 141 0.65 -22.70 -1.05
N ALA A 142 -0.13 -21.61 -1.01
CA ALA A 142 -0.13 -20.57 -2.01
C ALA A 142 0.76 -19.40 -1.59
N HIS A 143 1.18 -18.58 -2.55
CA HIS A 143 1.85 -17.32 -2.27
C HIS A 143 0.80 -16.24 -1.96
N PHE A 144 0.50 -16.05 -0.67
CA PHE A 144 -0.44 -15.03 -0.22
C PHE A 144 0.22 -14.01 0.70
N CYS A 145 -0.41 -12.85 0.84
CA CYS A 145 -0.23 -11.94 1.96
C CYS A 145 -1.59 -11.54 2.56
N ILE A 146 -1.56 -11.07 3.81
CA ILE A 146 -2.69 -10.51 4.53
C ILE A 146 -2.35 -9.05 4.83
N ILE A 147 -3.26 -8.15 4.46
CA ILE A 147 -3.14 -6.72 4.73
C ILE A 147 -4.25 -6.32 5.69
N THR A 148 -3.90 -5.60 6.75
CA THR A 148 -4.85 -5.06 7.71
C THR A 148 -4.42 -3.66 8.16
N PRO A 149 -5.35 -2.71 8.30
CA PRO A 149 -4.99 -1.34 8.68
C PRO A 149 -4.56 -1.18 10.14
N TYR A 150 -4.86 -2.15 11.01
CA TYR A 150 -4.68 -2.01 12.45
C TYR A 150 -3.62 -2.97 13.00
N ASP A 151 -2.62 -2.43 13.71
CA ASP A 151 -1.53 -3.21 14.34
C ASP A 151 -2.01 -4.30 15.29
N ALA A 152 -3.06 -4.03 16.09
CA ALA A 152 -3.61 -5.04 16.99
C ALA A 152 -4.20 -6.23 16.21
N GLN A 153 -4.85 -5.96 15.07
CA GLN A 153 -5.33 -7.01 14.17
C GLN A 153 -4.14 -7.75 13.51
N ARG A 154 -3.13 -7.04 13.03
CA ARG A 154 -1.94 -7.63 12.39
C ARG A 154 -1.25 -8.64 13.32
N ALA A 155 -0.91 -8.18 14.53
CA ALA A 155 -0.23 -9.02 15.53
C ALA A 155 -1.10 -10.21 15.97
N ALA A 156 -2.42 -10.03 16.08
CA ALA A 156 -3.34 -11.10 16.43
C ALA A 156 -3.43 -12.17 15.33
N ILE A 157 -3.55 -11.77 14.06
CA ILE A 157 -3.59 -12.70 12.92
C ILE A 157 -2.29 -13.50 12.84
N GLU A 158 -1.13 -12.82 12.92
CA GLU A 158 0.18 -13.46 12.86
C GLU A 158 0.36 -14.50 13.98
N SER A 159 -0.01 -14.13 15.21
CA SER A 159 0.05 -15.04 16.37
C SER A 159 -0.88 -16.24 16.19
N ALA A 160 -2.08 -16.03 15.64
CA ALA A 160 -3.05 -17.10 15.43
C ALA A 160 -2.64 -18.06 14.31
N LEU A 161 -2.07 -17.55 13.21
CA LEU A 161 -1.49 -18.39 12.16
C LEU A 161 -0.38 -19.28 12.71
N LYS A 162 0.52 -18.70 13.53
CA LYS A 162 1.61 -19.43 14.18
C LYS A 162 1.10 -20.51 15.12
N ALA A 163 0.10 -20.20 15.95
CA ALA A 163 -0.51 -21.15 16.88
C ALA A 163 -1.20 -22.32 16.15
N ASP A 164 -1.79 -22.05 14.98
CA ASP A 164 -2.45 -23.05 14.13
C ASP A 164 -1.48 -23.82 13.20
N ASN A 165 -0.17 -23.59 13.33
CA ASN A 165 0.86 -24.15 12.45
C ASN A 165 0.57 -23.89 10.95
N LEU A 166 0.13 -22.67 10.64
CA LEU A 166 -0.09 -22.13 9.29
C LEU A 166 1.08 -21.21 8.89
N PRO A 167 1.31 -20.95 7.59
CA PRO A 167 2.32 -19.97 7.17
C PRO A 167 2.03 -18.60 7.77
N TRP A 168 3.01 -18.04 8.49
CA TRP A 168 2.87 -16.78 9.23
C TRP A 168 4.04 -15.82 8.96
N GLU A 169 5.25 -16.35 8.74
CA GLU A 169 6.44 -15.55 8.44
C GLU A 169 6.27 -14.79 7.12
N ASP A 170 6.46 -13.48 7.17
CA ASP A 170 6.33 -12.59 6.00
C ASP A 170 4.96 -12.70 5.31
N LYS A 171 3.89 -12.82 6.13
CA LYS A 171 2.50 -12.93 5.64
C LYS A 171 1.56 -11.84 6.05
N VAL A 172 1.80 -11.11 7.14
CA VAL A 172 0.80 -10.18 7.70
C VAL A 172 1.38 -8.78 7.84
N PHE A 173 0.80 -7.82 7.11
CA PHE A 173 1.34 -6.46 6.98
C PHE A 173 0.29 -5.40 7.28
N ASN A 174 0.75 -4.23 7.69
CA ASN A 174 -0.05 -3.01 7.61
C ASN A 174 0.02 -2.43 6.19
N VAL A 175 -0.95 -1.59 5.83
CA VAL A 175 -1.02 -0.94 4.52
C VAL A 175 0.29 -0.22 4.19
N ASP A 176 0.78 0.62 5.11
CA ASP A 176 1.99 1.43 4.92
C ASP A 176 3.24 0.57 4.71
N SER A 177 3.38 -0.50 5.50
CA SER A 177 4.53 -1.42 5.37
C SER A 177 4.51 -2.25 4.09
N PHE A 178 3.35 -2.37 3.42
CA PHE A 178 3.20 -3.16 2.21
C PHE A 178 3.33 -2.33 0.92
N GLN A 179 3.47 -1.01 1.00
CA GLN A 179 3.65 -0.18 -0.21
C GLN A 179 4.89 -0.63 -0.99
N GLY A 180 4.78 -0.62 -2.32
CA GLY A 180 5.82 -1.12 -3.24
C GLY A 180 5.82 -2.65 -3.41
N ASN A 181 5.26 -3.40 -2.47
CA ASN A 181 5.19 -4.86 -2.54
C ASN A 181 3.98 -5.35 -3.36
N GLU A 182 4.03 -6.62 -3.77
CA GLU A 182 2.95 -7.29 -4.49
C GLU A 182 2.88 -8.77 -4.09
N ALA A 183 1.68 -9.33 -4.17
CA ALA A 183 1.45 -10.76 -4.00
C ALA A 183 0.34 -11.20 -4.97
N PRO A 184 0.36 -12.45 -5.47
CA PRO A 184 -0.65 -12.94 -6.38
C PRO A 184 -2.01 -13.15 -5.68
N ILE A 185 -2.01 -13.40 -4.38
CA ILE A 185 -3.22 -13.47 -3.54
C ILE A 185 -3.07 -12.50 -2.37
N VAL A 186 -4.00 -11.57 -2.25
CA VAL A 186 -4.06 -10.59 -1.16
C VAL A 186 -5.36 -10.79 -0.40
N LEU A 187 -5.26 -11.09 0.89
CA LEU A 187 -6.39 -11.16 1.80
C LEU A 187 -6.45 -9.87 2.62
N ILE A 188 -7.59 -9.17 2.61
CA ILE A 188 -7.73 -7.88 3.30
C ILE A 188 -8.69 -8.03 4.48
N SER A 189 -8.21 -7.68 5.68
CA SER A 189 -9.08 -7.51 6.87
C SER A 189 -9.34 -6.01 7.04
N VAL A 190 -10.61 -5.59 6.99
CA VAL A 190 -10.98 -4.17 7.15
C VAL A 190 -11.19 -3.80 8.60
N VAL A 191 -11.44 -4.79 9.47
CA VAL A 191 -11.61 -4.69 10.93
C VAL A 191 -12.84 -3.93 11.39
N ARG A 192 -13.14 -2.79 10.77
CA ARG A 192 -14.17 -1.87 11.21
C ARG A 192 -15.54 -2.34 10.78
N SER A 193 -16.47 -2.37 11.73
CA SER A 193 -17.86 -2.82 11.55
C SER A 193 -18.87 -1.68 11.76
N THR A 194 -18.53 -0.66 12.55
CA THR A 194 -19.48 0.42 12.89
C THR A 194 -19.26 1.72 12.11
N ARG A 195 -17.99 2.08 11.89
CA ARG A 195 -17.57 3.32 11.21
C ARG A 195 -16.21 3.09 10.55
N ALA A 196 -15.99 3.63 9.36
CA ALA A 196 -14.75 3.46 8.62
C ALA A 196 -13.47 3.93 9.37
N GLY A 197 -13.58 4.86 10.32
CA GLY A 197 -12.41 5.42 10.99
C GLY A 197 -11.54 6.22 10.03
N PHE A 198 -10.24 5.92 9.96
CA PHE A 198 -9.31 6.52 9.00
C PHE A 198 -9.39 5.90 7.61
N LEU A 199 -10.17 4.82 7.41
CA LEU A 199 -10.39 4.19 6.11
C LEU A 199 -11.39 4.96 5.22
N ARG A 200 -11.43 6.29 5.36
CA ARG A 200 -12.38 7.16 4.65
C ARG A 200 -11.85 7.62 3.30
#